data_AF-A0A7V5VBX6-F1
#
_entry.id   AF-A0A7V5VBX6-F1
#
_cell.length_a   1.000
_cell.length_b   1.000
_cell.length_c   1.000
_cell.angle_alpha   90.00
_cell.angle_beta   90.00
_cell.angle_gamma   90.00
#
_symmetry.space_group_name_H-M   'P 1'
#
loop_
_entity.id
_entity.type
_entity.pdbx_description
1 polymer ?
#
loop_
_entity_poly.entity_id
_entity_poly.type
_entity_poly.pdbx_seq_one_letter_code
_entity_poly.pdbx_strand_id
1 'polypeptide(L)'
;MDTKHPHEIHSESSSRYKKFLVIGYLVLMANTGYLVTFYHATLFYYLNVALHVLLGLLLALPFVITGYDFLKNHARYGRGFGHLMGFVGYNSMIIAFLTGIFLVIFGKDSEHAGVFYTHTLLGVLGCYGMISSIRRAGYQISVNNVFSRAGRWGLVFFLAAALFPVLGMFIRFVFPTTNYVIKNYENLTSLLIRGAAVDSDRPFSPSHAQTSSGGPIKPDFLVDSNTCGQSGCHADIFSQWQESAHSEPAVKDDLYAEAFTWLQSTREDKNVTNLCAGCHTPALLFSGKGAEPVQAVAGTPEGDTGI
;
A
#
# COMPACT_ATOMS: atom_id res chain seq x y z
N MET A 1 -41.81 -45.32 -33.79
CA MET A 1 -41.36 -43.93 -34.05
C MET A 1 -40.99 -43.34 -32.71
N ASP A 2 -39.72 -43.47 -32.34
CA ASP A 2 -39.18 -43.00 -31.06
C ASP A 2 -38.87 -41.50 -31.15
N THR A 3 -39.60 -40.70 -30.38
CA THR A 3 -39.29 -39.29 -30.16
C THR A 3 -38.20 -39.18 -29.11
N LYS A 4 -36.95 -39.06 -29.55
CA LYS A 4 -35.82 -38.68 -28.68
C LYS A 4 -36.07 -37.27 -28.13
N HIS A 5 -36.37 -37.18 -26.83
CA HIS A 5 -36.18 -35.96 -26.06
C HIS A 5 -34.68 -35.62 -25.99
N PRO A 6 -34.26 -34.39 -26.30
CA PRO A 6 -32.88 -33.98 -26.09
C PRO A 6 -32.66 -33.79 -24.58
N HIS A 7 -32.05 -34.78 -23.95
CA HIS A 7 -31.46 -34.61 -22.62
C HIS A 7 -30.30 -33.61 -22.75
N GLU A 8 -30.50 -32.38 -22.28
CA GLU A 8 -29.44 -31.40 -22.08
C GLU A 8 -28.41 -31.98 -21.10
N ILE A 9 -27.27 -32.42 -21.63
CA ILE A 9 -26.08 -32.75 -20.86
C ILE A 9 -25.47 -31.42 -20.39
N HIS A 10 -25.99 -30.85 -19.31
CA HIS A 10 -25.25 -29.87 -18.53
C HIS A 10 -24.05 -30.60 -17.90
N SER A 11 -22.87 -30.50 -18.51
CA SER A 11 -21.68 -31.23 -18.06
C SER A 11 -21.33 -30.88 -16.60
N GLU A 12 -21.04 -31.90 -15.78
CA GLU A 12 -20.63 -31.72 -14.37
C GLU A 12 -19.46 -30.73 -14.21
N SER A 13 -18.59 -30.65 -15.22
CA SER A 13 -17.48 -29.70 -15.30
C SER A 13 -17.95 -28.23 -15.17
N SER A 14 -19.04 -27.85 -15.84
CA SER A 14 -19.62 -26.50 -15.74
C SER A 14 -20.11 -26.17 -14.33
N SER A 15 -20.68 -27.16 -13.64
CA SER A 15 -21.14 -27.03 -12.25
C SER A 15 -19.97 -26.87 -11.28
N ARG A 16 -18.87 -27.61 -11.47
CA ARG A 16 -17.66 -27.48 -10.64
C ARG A 16 -16.99 -26.12 -10.83
N TYR A 17 -16.85 -25.65 -12.07
CA TYR A 17 -16.28 -24.33 -12.37
C TYR A 17 -17.03 -23.20 -11.66
N LYS A 18 -18.37 -23.17 -11.76
CA LYS A 18 -19.20 -22.17 -11.08
C LYS A 18 -19.03 -22.17 -9.56
N LYS A 19 -18.81 -23.34 -8.94
CA LYS A 19 -18.53 -23.44 -7.50
C LYS A 19 -17.20 -22.79 -7.13
N PHE A 20 -16.13 -23.07 -7.89
CA PHE A 20 -14.82 -22.47 -7.65
C PHE A 20 -14.83 -20.95 -7.85
N LEU A 21 -15.57 -20.45 -8.85
CA LEU A 21 -15.77 -19.01 -9.02
C LEU A 21 -16.42 -18.37 -7.79
N VAL A 22 -17.51 -18.95 -7.29
CA VAL A 22 -18.19 -18.45 -6.09
C VAL A 22 -17.23 -18.44 -4.90
N ILE A 23 -16.47 -19.51 -4.68
CA ILE A 23 -15.46 -19.58 -3.62
C ILE A 23 -14.43 -18.46 -3.78
N GLY A 24 -13.92 -18.23 -5.00
CA GLY A 24 -12.99 -17.15 -5.29
C GLY A 24 -13.53 -15.77 -4.89
N TYR A 25 -14.78 -15.44 -5.24
CA TYR A 25 -15.38 -14.17 -4.82
C TYR A 25 -15.60 -14.07 -3.30
N LEU A 26 -15.92 -15.17 -2.62
CA LEU A 26 -16.05 -15.17 -1.16
C LEU A 26 -14.70 -14.92 -0.49
N VAL A 27 -13.62 -15.51 -1.01
CA VAL A 27 -12.26 -15.26 -0.53
C VAL A 27 -11.85 -13.80 -0.78
N LEU A 28 -12.11 -13.28 -1.98
CA LEU A 28 -11.84 -11.87 -2.30
C LEU A 28 -12.59 -10.95 -1.32
N MET A 29 -13.86 -11.22 -1.03
CA MET A 29 -14.67 -10.44 -0.10
C MET A 29 -14.16 -10.49 1.35
N ALA A 30 -13.75 -11.68 1.81
CA ALA A 30 -13.14 -11.83 3.13
C ALA A 30 -11.82 -11.07 3.23
N ASN A 31 -10.97 -11.15 2.20
CA ASN A 31 -9.72 -10.40 2.10
C ASN A 31 -9.97 -8.87 2.06
N THR A 32 -11.00 -8.39 1.35
CA THR A 32 -11.41 -6.98 1.43
C THR A 32 -11.78 -6.56 2.85
N GLY A 33 -12.57 -7.37 3.56
CA GLY A 33 -12.93 -7.10 4.95
C GLY A 33 -11.71 -6.99 5.88
N TYR A 34 -10.70 -7.84 5.66
CA TYR A 34 -9.41 -7.76 6.35
C TYR A 34 -8.68 -6.44 6.03
N LEU A 35 -8.51 -6.11 4.75
CA LEU A 35 -7.76 -4.92 4.30
C LEU A 35 -8.39 -3.60 4.73
N VAL A 36 -9.72 -3.54 4.85
CA VAL A 36 -10.40 -2.33 5.36
C VAL A 36 -10.23 -2.18 6.87
N THR A 37 -10.01 -3.28 7.60
CA THR A 37 -9.92 -3.27 9.07
C THR A 37 -8.49 -3.00 9.57
N PHE A 38 -7.50 -3.56 8.89
CA PHE A 38 -6.10 -3.49 9.26
C PHE A 38 -5.31 -2.69 8.24
N TYR A 39 -4.41 -1.83 8.68
CA TYR A 39 -3.58 -0.97 7.83
C TYR A 39 -2.13 -0.93 8.33
N HIS A 40 -1.65 -2.06 8.87
CA HIS A 40 -0.31 -2.14 9.45
C HIS A 40 0.74 -2.36 8.37
N ALA A 41 1.88 -1.67 8.44
CA ALA A 41 3.02 -1.87 7.56
C ALA A 41 3.78 -3.18 7.91
N THR A 42 3.12 -4.33 7.74
CA THR A 42 3.69 -5.66 7.97
C THR A 42 3.70 -6.48 6.69
N LEU A 43 4.65 -7.42 6.58
CA LEU A 43 4.72 -8.34 5.45
C LEU A 43 3.37 -9.04 5.21
N PHE A 44 2.69 -9.46 6.27
CA PHE A 44 1.39 -10.12 6.17
C PHE A 44 0.30 -9.23 5.56
N TYR A 45 0.29 -7.93 5.88
CA TYR A 45 -0.63 -6.98 5.25
C TYR A 45 -0.34 -6.82 3.76
N TYR A 46 0.93 -6.62 3.37
CA TYR A 46 1.31 -6.50 1.96
C TYR A 46 1.03 -7.78 1.15
N LEU A 47 1.19 -8.97 1.76
CA LEU A 47 0.77 -10.23 1.14
C LEU A 47 -0.76 -10.28 0.90
N ASN A 48 -1.56 -9.74 1.82
CA ASN A 48 -3.01 -9.63 1.63
C ASN A 48 -3.39 -8.62 0.53
N VAL A 49 -2.64 -7.52 0.39
CA VAL A 49 -2.81 -6.57 -0.73
C VAL A 49 -2.49 -7.26 -2.05
N ALA A 50 -1.36 -7.98 -2.13
CA ALA A 50 -0.99 -8.74 -3.32
C ALA A 50 -2.04 -9.80 -3.67
N LEU A 51 -2.56 -10.52 -2.65
CA LEU A 51 -3.65 -11.48 -2.83
C LEU A 51 -4.93 -10.81 -3.38
N HIS A 52 -5.28 -9.62 -2.89
CA HIS A 52 -6.43 -8.86 -3.36
C HIS A 52 -6.32 -8.55 -4.86
N VAL A 53 -5.18 -8.01 -5.26
CA VAL A 53 -4.89 -7.66 -6.66
C VAL A 53 -4.92 -8.91 -7.53
N LEU A 54 -4.26 -9.99 -7.11
CA LEU A 54 -4.22 -11.25 -7.84
C LEU A 54 -5.62 -11.84 -8.03
N LEU A 55 -6.43 -11.91 -6.97
CA LEU A 55 -7.80 -12.40 -7.04
C LEU A 55 -8.66 -11.51 -7.93
N GLY A 56 -8.52 -10.18 -7.83
CA GLY A 56 -9.20 -9.22 -8.70
C GLY A 56 -8.92 -9.46 -10.18
N LEU A 57 -7.65 -9.63 -10.54
CA LEU A 57 -7.22 -9.91 -11.92
C LEU A 57 -7.76 -11.26 -12.43
N LEU A 58 -7.61 -12.33 -11.64
CA LEU A 58 -8.03 -13.67 -12.03
C LEU A 58 -9.55 -13.81 -12.16
N LEU A 59 -10.31 -13.09 -11.33
CA LEU A 59 -11.77 -13.19 -11.29
C LEU A 59 -12.48 -12.17 -12.19
N ALA A 60 -11.78 -11.18 -12.74
CA ALA A 60 -12.38 -10.13 -13.58
C ALA A 60 -13.00 -10.68 -14.87
N LEU A 61 -12.24 -11.44 -15.67
CA LEU A 61 -12.76 -11.99 -16.93
C LEU A 61 -13.92 -12.98 -16.70
N PRO A 62 -13.82 -13.94 -15.76
CA PRO A 62 -14.98 -14.76 -15.37
C PRO A 62 -16.19 -13.94 -14.91
N PHE A 63 -15.98 -12.81 -14.20
CA PHE A 63 -17.06 -11.93 -13.76
C PHE A 63 -17.79 -11.32 -14.96
N VAL A 64 -17.04 -10.77 -15.92
CA VAL A 64 -17.61 -10.13 -17.12
C VAL A 64 -18.46 -11.14 -17.88
N ILE A 65 -17.94 -12.33 -18.14
CA ILE A 65 -18.63 -13.36 -18.93
C ILE A 65 -19.87 -13.88 -18.18
N THR A 66 -19.70 -14.33 -16.94
CA THR A 66 -20.79 -14.99 -16.20
C THR A 66 -21.79 -14.01 -15.61
N GLY A 67 -21.36 -12.80 -15.27
CA GLY A 67 -22.21 -11.70 -14.82
C GLY A 67 -23.09 -11.16 -15.94
N TYR A 68 -22.54 -11.00 -17.15
CA TYR A 68 -23.33 -10.61 -18.32
C TYR A 68 -24.36 -11.68 -18.72
N ASP A 69 -23.94 -12.96 -18.75
CA ASP A 69 -24.85 -14.10 -18.97
C ASP A 69 -25.98 -14.11 -17.93
N PHE A 70 -25.63 -13.93 -16.66
CA PHE A 70 -26.61 -13.82 -15.58
C PHE A 70 -27.58 -12.65 -15.80
N LEU A 71 -27.09 -11.46 -16.14
CA LEU A 71 -27.92 -10.29 -16.35
C LEU A 71 -28.92 -10.49 -17.51
N LYS A 72 -28.43 -11.04 -18.62
CA LYS A 72 -29.23 -11.30 -19.83
C LYS A 72 -30.28 -12.38 -19.61
N ASN A 73 -29.91 -13.48 -18.98
CA ASN A 73 -30.73 -14.69 -18.98
C ASN A 73 -31.47 -14.93 -17.66
N HIS A 74 -30.92 -14.49 -16.53
CA HIS A 74 -31.37 -14.92 -15.20
C HIS A 74 -31.83 -13.77 -14.28
N ALA A 75 -31.29 -12.55 -14.38
CA ALA A 75 -31.62 -11.46 -13.46
C ALA A 75 -33.11 -11.05 -13.52
N ARG A 76 -33.76 -11.25 -14.69
CA ARG A 76 -35.21 -11.02 -14.89
C ARG A 76 -36.11 -11.87 -13.99
N TYR A 77 -35.65 -13.04 -13.52
CA TYR A 77 -36.41 -13.85 -12.56
C TYR A 77 -36.58 -13.12 -11.21
N GLY A 78 -35.67 -12.20 -10.89
CA GLY A 78 -35.78 -11.31 -9.72
C GLY A 78 -36.76 -10.14 -9.89
N ARG A 79 -37.57 -10.12 -10.97
CA ARG A 79 -38.45 -9.02 -11.38
C ARG A 79 -37.67 -7.72 -11.69
N GLY A 80 -38.38 -6.61 -11.94
CA GLY A 80 -37.77 -5.33 -12.33
C GLY A 80 -36.67 -4.85 -11.37
N PHE A 81 -36.92 -4.96 -10.06
CA PHE A 81 -35.92 -4.58 -9.05
C PHE A 81 -34.69 -5.50 -9.06
N GLY A 82 -34.86 -6.82 -9.22
CA GLY A 82 -33.73 -7.75 -9.32
C GLY A 82 -32.86 -7.47 -10.54
N HIS A 83 -33.46 -7.18 -11.68
CA HIS A 83 -32.73 -6.79 -12.89
C HIS A 83 -31.99 -5.45 -12.71
N LEU A 84 -32.64 -4.44 -12.12
CA LEU A 84 -32.01 -3.15 -11.82
C LEU A 84 -30.78 -3.31 -10.91
N MET A 85 -30.91 -4.03 -9.80
CA MET A 85 -29.80 -4.27 -8.89
C MET A 85 -28.67 -5.07 -9.54
N GLY A 86 -29.01 -6.01 -10.44
CA GLY A 86 -28.02 -6.76 -11.22
C GLY A 86 -27.26 -5.85 -12.18
N PHE A 87 -27.96 -4.96 -12.89
CA PHE A 87 -27.36 -3.99 -13.80
C PHE A 87 -26.44 -3.01 -13.06
N VAL A 88 -26.92 -2.41 -11.96
CA VAL A 88 -26.12 -1.50 -11.13
C VAL A 88 -24.92 -2.25 -10.54
N GLY A 89 -25.14 -3.45 -10.00
CA GLY A 89 -24.09 -4.26 -9.40
C GLY A 89 -22.98 -4.63 -10.39
N TYR A 90 -23.37 -5.06 -11.59
CA TYR A 90 -22.45 -5.44 -12.65
C TYR A 90 -21.59 -4.27 -13.12
N ASN A 91 -22.21 -3.12 -13.43
CA ASN A 91 -21.48 -1.94 -13.90
C ASN A 91 -20.58 -1.34 -12.81
N SER A 92 -21.06 -1.25 -11.57
CA SER A 92 -20.24 -0.78 -10.45
C SER A 92 -19.00 -1.65 -10.23
N MET A 93 -19.12 -2.96 -10.39
CA MET A 93 -17.98 -3.87 -10.25
C MET A 93 -16.96 -3.73 -11.38
N ILE A 94 -17.40 -3.47 -12.62
CA ILE A 94 -16.50 -3.16 -13.73
C ILE A 94 -15.73 -1.87 -13.45
N ILE A 95 -16.42 -0.81 -13.05
CA ILE A 95 -15.76 0.48 -12.77
C ILE A 95 -14.84 0.33 -11.55
N ALA A 96 -15.23 -0.42 -10.52
CA ALA A 96 -14.35 -0.73 -9.39
C ALA A 96 -13.08 -1.47 -9.83
N PHE A 97 -13.19 -2.44 -10.75
CA PHE A 97 -12.01 -3.10 -11.29
C PHE A 97 -11.08 -2.13 -12.03
N LEU A 98 -11.64 -1.26 -12.89
CA LEU A 98 -10.87 -0.26 -13.64
C LEU A 98 -10.16 0.74 -12.73
N THR A 99 -10.85 1.24 -11.69
CA THR A 99 -10.20 2.10 -10.68
C THR A 99 -9.19 1.33 -9.84
N GLY A 100 -9.38 0.02 -9.64
CA GLY A 100 -8.39 -0.85 -9.01
C GLY A 100 -7.10 -0.98 -9.84
N ILE A 101 -7.22 -1.16 -11.16
CA ILE A 101 -6.05 -1.16 -12.08
C ILE A 101 -5.31 0.16 -12.02
N PHE A 102 -6.04 1.28 -12.01
CA PHE A 102 -5.45 2.61 -11.84
C PHE A 102 -4.62 2.68 -10.53
N LEU A 103 -5.18 2.23 -9.41
CA LEU A 103 -4.51 2.25 -8.11
C LEU A 103 -3.29 1.31 -8.03
N VAL A 104 -3.25 0.24 -8.82
CA VAL A 104 -2.05 -0.61 -8.92
C VAL A 104 -0.89 0.12 -9.61
N ILE A 105 -1.18 0.99 -10.57
CA ILE A 105 -0.18 1.71 -11.36
C ILE A 105 0.32 2.96 -10.63
N PHE A 106 -0.61 3.76 -10.09
CA PHE A 106 -0.30 5.08 -9.50
C PHE A 106 -0.20 5.06 -7.97
N GLY A 107 -0.66 3.99 -7.32
CA GLY A 107 -0.66 3.89 -5.87
C GLY A 107 -1.75 4.74 -5.19
N LYS A 108 -1.67 4.81 -3.86
CA LYS A 108 -2.60 5.56 -3.00
C LYS A 108 -1.86 6.69 -2.28
N ASP A 109 -1.67 7.81 -2.97
CA ASP A 109 -1.17 9.06 -2.38
C ASP A 109 -2.34 10.02 -2.01
N SER A 110 -2.01 11.25 -1.64
CA SER A 110 -3.00 12.30 -1.32
C SER A 110 -3.77 12.79 -2.55
N GLU A 111 -3.14 12.81 -3.73
CA GLU A 111 -3.72 13.27 -4.99
C GLU A 111 -4.79 12.29 -5.51
N HIS A 112 -4.52 11.00 -5.42
CA HIS A 112 -5.38 9.92 -5.92
C HIS A 112 -6.35 9.36 -4.86
N ALA A 113 -6.43 9.98 -3.68
CA ALA A 113 -7.30 9.54 -2.59
C ALA A 113 -8.78 9.41 -3.02
N GLY A 114 -9.25 10.31 -3.88
CA GLY A 114 -10.60 10.24 -4.45
C GLY A 114 -10.87 8.94 -5.20
N VAL A 115 -9.91 8.47 -6.01
CA VAL A 115 -10.01 7.23 -6.78
C VAL A 115 -10.11 6.01 -5.85
N PHE A 116 -9.35 6.01 -4.75
CA PHE A 116 -9.43 4.96 -3.74
C PHE A 116 -10.82 4.87 -3.08
N TYR A 117 -11.41 6.02 -2.70
CA TYR A 117 -12.77 6.03 -2.15
C TYR A 117 -13.80 5.60 -3.19
N THR A 118 -13.68 6.06 -4.44
CA THR A 118 -14.54 5.62 -5.54
C THR A 118 -14.45 4.11 -5.78
N HIS A 119 -13.24 3.54 -5.82
CA HIS A 119 -13.02 2.09 -5.91
C HIS A 119 -13.75 1.34 -4.81
N THR A 120 -13.58 1.78 -3.55
CA THR A 120 -14.18 1.15 -2.38
C THR A 120 -15.70 1.22 -2.41
N LEU A 121 -16.27 2.40 -2.68
CA LEU A 121 -17.73 2.61 -2.73
C LEU A 121 -18.37 1.78 -3.86
N LEU A 122 -17.76 1.78 -5.05
CA LEU A 122 -18.24 0.99 -6.18
C LEU A 122 -18.12 -0.51 -5.94
N GLY A 123 -17.07 -0.97 -5.23
CA GLY A 123 -16.95 -2.35 -4.79
C GLY A 123 -18.09 -2.76 -3.86
N VAL A 124 -18.43 -1.93 -2.88
CA VAL A 124 -19.56 -2.16 -1.94
C VAL A 124 -20.89 -2.18 -2.69
N LEU A 125 -21.16 -1.18 -3.53
CA LEU A 125 -22.37 -1.09 -4.35
C LEU A 125 -22.49 -2.27 -5.33
N GLY A 126 -21.36 -2.66 -5.94
CA GLY A 126 -21.24 -3.80 -6.84
C GLY A 126 -21.62 -5.10 -6.15
N CYS A 127 -21.00 -5.39 -5.01
CA CYS A 127 -21.29 -6.57 -4.18
C CYS A 127 -22.76 -6.60 -3.75
N TYR A 128 -23.27 -5.49 -3.18
CA TYR A 128 -24.65 -5.41 -2.73
C TYR A 128 -25.65 -5.64 -3.87
N GLY A 129 -25.43 -5.00 -5.02
CA GLY A 129 -26.31 -5.13 -6.19
C GLY A 129 -26.32 -6.54 -6.76
N MET A 130 -25.15 -7.15 -6.96
CA MET A 130 -25.05 -8.51 -7.47
C MET A 130 -25.65 -9.53 -6.50
N ILE A 131 -25.35 -9.44 -5.20
CA ILE A 131 -25.92 -10.35 -4.19
C ILE A 131 -27.44 -10.21 -4.13
N SER A 132 -27.96 -8.98 -4.12
CA SER A 132 -29.41 -8.71 -4.10
C SER A 132 -30.10 -9.31 -5.32
N SER A 133 -29.53 -9.12 -6.51
CA SER A 133 -30.05 -9.68 -7.77
C SER A 133 -30.02 -11.21 -7.78
N ILE A 134 -28.87 -11.82 -7.46
CA ILE A 134 -28.68 -13.28 -7.43
C ILE A 134 -29.62 -13.94 -6.42
N ARG A 135 -29.78 -13.37 -5.23
CA ARG A 135 -30.73 -13.90 -4.23
C ARG A 135 -32.15 -13.88 -4.75
N ARG A 136 -32.60 -12.75 -5.28
CA ARG A 136 -33.97 -12.59 -5.78
C ARG A 136 -34.27 -13.52 -6.94
N ALA A 137 -33.35 -13.65 -7.89
CA ALA A 137 -33.47 -14.61 -8.98
C ALA A 137 -33.45 -16.06 -8.45
N GLY A 138 -32.53 -16.40 -7.55
CA GLY A 138 -32.38 -17.74 -6.98
C GLY A 138 -33.63 -18.23 -6.24
N TYR A 139 -34.22 -17.40 -5.37
CA TYR A 139 -35.44 -17.73 -4.62
C TYR A 139 -36.64 -18.01 -5.53
N GLN A 140 -36.74 -17.32 -6.67
CA GLN A 140 -37.84 -17.49 -7.62
C GLN A 140 -37.65 -18.70 -8.54
N ILE A 141 -36.42 -19.22 -8.69
CA ILE A 141 -36.12 -20.41 -9.49
C ILE A 141 -36.27 -21.69 -8.64
N SER A 142 -35.57 -21.80 -7.51
CA SER A 142 -35.63 -22.94 -6.57
C SER A 142 -34.76 -22.69 -5.34
N VAL A 143 -35.16 -23.18 -4.17
CA VAL A 143 -34.41 -23.04 -2.91
C VAL A 143 -33.06 -23.79 -2.89
N ASN A 144 -32.88 -24.79 -3.76
CA ASN A 144 -31.73 -25.71 -3.77
C ASN A 144 -30.85 -25.63 -5.04
N ASN A 145 -30.83 -24.49 -5.72
CA ASN A 145 -29.93 -24.25 -6.86
C ASN A 145 -28.63 -23.52 -6.47
N VAL A 146 -27.69 -23.42 -7.42
CA VAL A 146 -26.38 -22.76 -7.25
C VAL A 146 -26.54 -21.27 -6.94
N PHE A 147 -27.49 -20.57 -7.57
CA PHE A 147 -27.74 -19.14 -7.33
C PHE A 147 -28.24 -18.86 -5.92
N SER A 148 -29.17 -19.66 -5.41
CA SER A 148 -29.67 -19.55 -4.03
C SER A 148 -28.56 -19.79 -3.00
N ARG A 149 -27.65 -20.73 -3.24
CA ARG A 149 -26.47 -20.94 -2.39
C ARG A 149 -25.49 -19.77 -2.47
N ALA A 150 -25.16 -19.32 -3.69
CA ALA A 150 -24.26 -18.20 -3.93
C ALA A 150 -24.79 -16.90 -3.28
N GLY A 151 -26.08 -16.61 -3.41
CA GLY A 151 -26.72 -15.45 -2.80
C GLY A 151 -26.80 -15.51 -1.28
N ARG A 152 -26.99 -16.70 -0.68
CA ARG A 152 -26.95 -16.88 0.78
C ARG A 152 -25.56 -16.63 1.34
N TRP A 153 -24.56 -17.36 0.84
CA TRP A 153 -23.18 -17.23 1.30
C TRP A 153 -22.58 -15.87 0.97
N GLY A 154 -22.91 -15.31 -0.20
CA GLY A 154 -22.54 -13.95 -0.58
C GLY A 154 -23.04 -12.92 0.43
N LEU A 155 -24.30 -13.01 0.88
CA LEU A 155 -24.80 -12.10 1.93
C LEU A 155 -24.05 -12.30 3.25
N VAL A 156 -23.81 -13.55 3.68
CA VAL A 156 -23.10 -13.83 4.93
C VAL A 156 -21.71 -13.21 4.92
N PHE A 157 -20.95 -13.42 3.85
CA PHE A 157 -19.61 -12.85 3.72
C PHE A 157 -19.63 -11.33 3.57
N PHE A 158 -20.61 -10.78 2.87
CA PHE A 158 -20.76 -9.33 2.74
C PHE A 158 -21.03 -8.67 4.08
N LEU A 159 -21.95 -9.23 4.88
CA LEU A 159 -22.24 -8.74 6.22
C LEU A 159 -21.05 -8.94 7.17
N ALA A 160 -20.35 -10.07 7.08
CA ALA A 160 -19.14 -10.30 7.88
C ALA A 160 -18.03 -9.30 7.51
N ALA A 161 -17.77 -9.08 6.22
CA ALA A 161 -16.78 -8.12 5.73
C ALA A 161 -17.13 -6.67 6.09
N ALA A 162 -18.41 -6.33 6.20
CA ALA A 162 -18.86 -5.01 6.66
C ALA A 162 -18.84 -4.86 8.18
N LEU A 163 -19.23 -5.91 8.93
CA LEU A 163 -19.28 -5.89 10.39
C LEU A 163 -17.87 -5.88 11.00
N PHE A 164 -16.92 -6.54 10.36
CA PHE A 164 -15.57 -6.70 10.90
C PHE A 164 -14.81 -5.37 11.09
N PRO A 165 -14.80 -4.42 10.12
CA PRO A 165 -14.28 -3.07 10.35
C PRO A 165 -15.05 -2.28 11.41
N VAL A 166 -16.38 -2.40 11.45
CA VAL A 166 -17.24 -1.70 12.43
C VAL A 166 -16.92 -2.19 13.85
N LEU A 167 -16.79 -3.50 14.03
CA LEU A 167 -16.42 -4.10 15.31
C LEU A 167 -14.99 -3.71 15.69
N GLY A 168 -14.04 -3.71 14.74
CA GLY A 168 -12.68 -3.23 14.97
C GLY A 168 -12.64 -1.77 15.45
N MET A 169 -13.44 -0.90 14.81
CA MET A 169 -13.59 0.50 15.21
C MET A 169 -14.21 0.62 16.61
N PHE A 170 -15.28 -0.13 16.89
CA PHE A 170 -15.93 -0.14 18.19
C PHE A 170 -14.99 -0.62 19.31
N ILE A 171 -14.23 -1.71 19.08
CA ILE A 171 -13.24 -2.21 20.03
C ILE A 171 -12.16 -1.15 20.29
N ARG A 172 -11.65 -0.47 19.26
CA ARG A 172 -10.66 0.60 19.43
C ARG A 172 -11.21 1.81 20.18
N PHE A 173 -12.51 2.09 20.02
CA PHE A 173 -13.19 3.14 20.74
C PHE A 173 -13.38 2.81 22.24
N VAL A 174 -13.79 1.57 22.56
CA VAL A 174 -14.02 1.12 23.93
C VAL A 174 -12.71 0.79 24.68
N PHE A 175 -11.73 0.25 23.96
CA PHE A 175 -10.41 -0.13 24.47
C PHE A 175 -9.31 0.62 23.70
N PRO A 176 -9.13 1.93 23.94
CA PRO A 176 -8.12 2.71 23.25
C PRO A 176 -6.72 2.22 23.63
N THR A 177 -6.09 1.48 22.73
CA THR A 177 -4.66 1.15 22.86
C THR A 177 -3.84 2.39 22.54
N THR A 178 -3.03 2.85 23.48
CA THR A 178 -2.14 4.02 23.35
C THR A 178 -1.10 3.88 22.22
N ASN A 179 -0.93 2.69 21.66
CA ASN A 179 0.10 2.37 20.67
C ASN A 179 -0.21 2.80 19.22
N TYR A 180 -1.45 3.25 18.91
CA TYR A 180 -1.82 3.72 17.55
C TYR A 180 -2.02 5.23 17.45
N VAL A 181 -1.92 5.96 18.56
CA VAL A 181 -1.87 7.42 18.50
C VAL A 181 -0.42 7.79 18.25
N ILE A 182 -0.06 7.97 16.98
CA ILE A 182 1.14 8.74 16.64
C ILE A 182 0.85 10.16 17.10
N LYS A 183 1.20 10.46 18.36
CA LYS A 183 1.36 11.85 18.77
C LYS A 183 2.61 12.32 18.05
N ASN A 184 2.41 12.95 16.90
CA ASN A 184 3.39 13.91 16.41
C ASN A 184 3.47 14.97 17.50
N TYR A 185 4.37 14.75 18.47
CA TYR A 185 4.79 15.84 19.31
C TYR A 185 5.35 16.84 18.30
N GLU A 186 4.70 17.99 18.15
CA GLU A 186 5.15 19.08 17.27
C GLU A 186 6.63 19.45 17.51
N ASN A 187 7.14 18.98 18.65
CA ASN A 187 8.48 19.16 19.13
C ASN A 187 9.34 17.88 19.22
N LEU A 188 9.00 16.71 18.65
CA LEU A 188 9.88 15.53 18.82
C LEU A 188 11.27 15.80 18.21
N THR A 189 11.31 16.34 16.99
CA THR A 189 12.56 16.79 16.37
C THR A 189 13.19 17.86 17.25
N SER A 190 12.47 18.90 17.67
CA SER A 190 13.05 19.99 18.47
C SER A 190 13.49 19.54 19.88
N LEU A 191 12.92 18.49 20.45
CA LEU A 191 13.30 17.84 21.72
C LEU A 191 14.52 16.94 21.54
N LEU A 192 14.60 16.17 20.47
CA LEU A 192 15.82 15.42 20.10
C LEU A 192 16.97 16.37 19.82
N ILE A 193 16.71 17.45 19.09
CA ILE A 193 17.69 18.50 18.80
C ILE A 193 18.07 19.21 20.10
N ARG A 194 17.13 19.63 20.97
CA ARG A 194 17.47 20.22 22.28
C ARG A 194 18.25 19.26 23.17
N GLY A 195 17.93 17.97 23.14
CA GLY A 195 18.63 16.94 23.89
C GLY A 195 20.03 16.65 23.36
N ALA A 196 20.25 16.78 22.05
CA ALA A 196 21.56 16.66 21.40
C ALA A 196 22.37 17.97 21.44
N ALA A 197 21.69 19.12 21.45
CA ALA A 197 22.24 20.48 21.49
C ALA A 197 22.52 20.97 22.92
N VAL A 198 22.62 20.06 23.90
CA VAL A 198 23.06 20.42 25.25
C VAL A 198 24.50 20.90 25.16
N ASP A 199 24.65 22.22 25.09
CA ASP A 199 25.86 23.03 25.19
C ASP A 199 27.14 22.33 24.75
N SER A 200 27.50 22.52 23.49
CA SER A 200 28.87 22.26 23.08
C SER A 200 29.30 23.22 21.99
N ASP A 201 30.33 24.03 22.25
CA ASP A 201 31.13 24.78 21.26
C ASP A 201 31.91 23.82 20.32
N ARG A 202 31.29 22.70 19.95
CA ARG A 202 31.90 21.66 19.12
C ARG A 202 31.64 21.97 17.65
N PRO A 203 32.60 21.67 16.75
CA PRO A 203 32.51 22.04 15.33
C PRO A 203 31.29 21.50 14.58
N PHE A 204 30.71 20.40 15.07
CA PHE A 204 29.65 19.66 14.39
C PHE A 204 28.33 19.64 15.17
N SER A 205 28.19 20.49 16.20
CA SER A 205 26.99 20.55 17.03
C SER A 205 25.72 20.72 16.16
N PRO A 206 24.60 20.06 16.48
CA PRO A 206 24.35 19.17 17.62
C PRO A 206 24.73 17.69 17.38
N SER A 207 25.46 17.37 16.31
CA SER A 207 26.05 16.04 16.18
C SER A 207 27.09 15.81 17.27
N HIS A 208 27.09 14.62 17.84
CA HIS A 208 28.12 14.19 18.79
C HIS A 208 29.40 13.70 18.11
N ALA A 209 29.45 13.74 16.77
CA ALA A 209 30.64 13.41 16.01
C ALA A 209 31.81 14.32 16.40
N GLN A 210 33.00 13.73 16.49
CA GLN A 210 34.23 14.43 16.82
C GLN A 210 35.34 13.95 15.90
N THR A 211 36.28 14.84 15.60
CA THR A 211 37.50 14.55 14.87
C THR A 211 38.68 14.68 15.80
N SER A 212 39.77 13.96 15.52
CA SER A 212 41.00 14.03 16.32
C SER A 212 41.63 15.43 16.33
N SER A 213 41.42 16.22 15.27
CA SER A 213 41.88 17.60 15.16
C SER A 213 40.97 18.60 15.85
N GLY A 214 39.75 18.21 16.25
CA GLY A 214 38.73 19.12 16.76
C GLY A 214 38.20 20.10 15.70
N GLY A 215 38.29 19.77 14.41
CA GLY A 215 37.78 20.59 13.30
C GLY A 215 37.46 19.78 12.04
N PRO A 216 37.04 20.44 10.95
CA PRO A 216 36.72 19.77 9.68
C PRO A 216 37.88 18.97 9.10
N ILE A 217 37.55 17.90 8.40
CA ILE A 217 38.44 17.07 7.59
C ILE A 217 38.33 17.57 6.14
N LYS A 218 39.46 17.63 5.41
CA LYS A 218 39.42 18.01 4.00
C LYS A 218 38.63 16.96 3.20
N PRO A 219 37.74 17.37 2.26
CA PRO A 219 36.91 16.44 1.49
C PRO A 219 37.70 15.29 0.86
N ASP A 220 38.89 15.55 0.30
CA ASP A 220 39.74 14.54 -0.34
C ASP A 220 40.08 13.32 0.54
N PHE A 221 40.01 13.42 1.88
CA PHE A 221 40.20 12.28 2.79
C PHE A 221 38.91 11.49 3.07
N LEU A 222 37.77 12.04 2.68
CA LEU A 222 36.43 11.49 2.91
C LEU A 222 35.84 10.90 1.63
N VAL A 223 36.33 11.30 0.46
CA VAL A 223 35.68 11.09 -0.84
C VAL A 223 36.58 10.28 -1.78
N ASP A 224 36.72 8.96 -1.54
CA ASP A 224 37.46 8.08 -2.48
C ASP A 224 37.23 6.58 -2.21
N SER A 225 36.01 6.19 -1.83
CA SER A 225 35.68 4.79 -1.51
C SER A 225 35.90 3.81 -2.69
N ASN A 226 35.94 4.32 -3.93
CA ASN A 226 36.26 3.54 -5.12
C ASN A 226 37.69 2.94 -5.11
N THR A 227 38.63 3.56 -4.40
CA THR A 227 40.01 3.09 -4.28
C THR A 227 40.07 1.75 -3.53
N CYS A 228 39.17 1.56 -2.56
CA CYS A 228 38.98 0.30 -1.85
C CYS A 228 38.54 -0.82 -2.80
N GLY A 229 37.68 -0.50 -3.76
CA GLY A 229 37.10 -1.44 -4.73
C GLY A 229 38.01 -1.83 -5.90
N GLN A 230 39.24 -1.31 -5.96
CA GLN A 230 40.18 -1.67 -7.03
C GLN A 230 40.47 -3.18 -7.05
N SER A 231 40.73 -3.71 -8.26
CA SER A 231 41.01 -5.12 -8.48
C SER A 231 42.19 -5.59 -7.62
N GLY A 232 41.96 -6.60 -6.79
CA GLY A 232 42.96 -7.16 -5.87
C GLY A 232 42.90 -6.62 -4.43
N CYS A 233 42.02 -5.65 -4.15
CA CYS A 233 41.79 -5.12 -2.79
C CYS A 233 40.47 -5.65 -2.22
N HIS A 234 39.38 -4.89 -2.36
CA HIS A 234 38.07 -5.17 -1.73
C HIS A 234 36.90 -5.08 -2.73
N ALA A 235 37.09 -5.63 -3.93
CA ALA A 235 36.11 -5.54 -5.02
C ALA A 235 34.72 -6.09 -4.65
N ASP A 236 34.65 -7.25 -3.99
CA ASP A 236 33.37 -7.90 -3.69
C ASP A 236 32.52 -7.08 -2.70
N ILE A 237 33.13 -6.64 -1.60
CA ILE A 237 32.41 -5.84 -0.59
C ILE A 237 32.10 -4.44 -1.09
N PHE A 238 32.96 -3.86 -1.95
CA PHE A 238 32.67 -2.58 -2.60
C PHE A 238 31.43 -2.69 -3.50
N SER A 239 31.30 -3.77 -4.28
CA SER A 239 30.11 -4.02 -5.10
C SER A 239 28.85 -4.16 -4.25
N GLN A 240 28.92 -4.87 -3.12
CA GLN A 240 27.78 -5.00 -2.20
C GLN A 240 27.40 -3.66 -1.54
N TRP A 241 28.40 -2.87 -1.17
CA TRP A 241 28.20 -1.55 -0.58
C TRP A 241 27.52 -0.61 -1.57
N GLN A 242 27.95 -0.59 -2.83
CA GLN A 242 27.41 0.29 -3.87
C GLN A 242 25.92 0.03 -4.18
N GLU A 243 25.41 -1.16 -3.87
CA GLU A 243 23.99 -1.52 -4.03
C GLU A 243 23.16 -1.23 -2.75
N SER A 244 23.80 -0.74 -1.69
CA SER A 244 23.16 -0.56 -0.39
C SER A 244 22.61 0.86 -0.19
N ALA A 245 21.66 1.01 0.73
CA ALA A 245 21.19 2.33 1.14
C ALA A 245 22.28 3.20 1.82
N HIS A 246 23.40 2.60 2.25
CA HIS A 246 24.50 3.36 2.85
C HIS A 246 25.36 4.07 1.80
N SER A 247 25.49 3.51 0.58
CA SER A 247 26.27 4.19 -0.47
C SER A 247 25.58 5.42 -1.03
N GLU A 248 24.28 5.59 -0.76
CA GLU A 248 23.48 6.74 -1.18
C GLU A 248 23.39 7.79 -0.06
N PRO A 249 24.02 8.96 -0.21
CA PRO A 249 23.97 10.01 0.78
C PRO A 249 22.60 10.70 0.83
N ALA A 250 22.27 11.27 1.99
CA ALA A 250 20.99 11.94 2.26
C ALA A 250 20.58 12.99 1.20
N VAL A 251 21.56 13.64 0.56
CA VAL A 251 21.31 14.72 -0.41
C VAL A 251 20.98 14.20 -1.81
N LYS A 252 21.18 12.90 -2.09
CA LYS A 252 20.81 12.24 -3.35
C LYS A 252 19.50 11.46 -3.27
N ASP A 253 19.10 11.07 -2.07
CA ASP A 253 17.79 10.45 -1.84
C ASP A 253 16.70 11.53 -1.71
N ASP A 254 15.68 11.48 -2.57
CA ASP A 254 14.62 12.51 -2.64
C ASP A 254 13.89 12.70 -1.29
N LEU A 255 13.68 11.63 -0.53
CA LEU A 255 12.97 11.69 0.75
C LEU A 255 13.83 12.39 1.80
N TYR A 256 15.11 12.04 1.89
CA TYR A 256 16.03 12.66 2.84
C TYR A 256 16.38 14.10 2.43
N ALA A 257 16.57 14.37 1.14
CA ALA A 257 16.82 15.70 0.61
C ALA A 257 15.67 16.67 0.96
N GLU A 258 14.42 16.23 0.82
CA GLU A 258 13.24 17.01 1.23
C GLU A 258 13.19 17.20 2.75
N ALA A 259 13.48 16.16 3.54
CA ALA A 259 13.52 16.28 5.00
C ALA A 259 14.59 17.28 5.48
N PHE A 260 15.78 17.28 4.86
CA PHE A 260 16.84 18.25 5.13
C PHE A 260 16.41 19.65 4.71
N THR A 261 15.86 19.81 3.51
CA THR A 261 15.37 21.10 3.00
C THR A 261 14.26 21.66 3.89
N TRP A 262 13.35 20.81 4.37
CA TRP A 262 12.30 21.19 5.31
C TRP A 262 12.86 21.64 6.66
N LEU A 263 13.82 20.90 7.23
CA LEU A 263 14.50 21.32 8.48
C LEU A 263 15.22 22.65 8.30
N GLN A 264 15.94 22.81 7.20
CA GLN A 264 16.66 24.03 6.85
C GLN A 264 15.72 25.21 6.58
N SER A 265 14.50 25.01 6.09
CA SER A 265 13.56 26.11 5.83
C SER A 265 12.73 26.50 7.06
N THR A 266 12.43 25.56 7.95
CA THR A 266 11.50 25.77 9.07
C THR A 266 12.16 26.12 10.39
N ARG A 267 13.47 25.86 10.56
CA ARG A 267 14.20 26.12 11.82
C ARG A 267 15.02 27.39 11.73
N GLU A 268 15.13 28.11 12.84
CA GLU A 268 16.01 29.28 12.95
C GLU A 268 17.49 28.85 12.88
N ASP A 269 17.87 27.83 13.64
CA ASP A 269 19.21 27.25 13.60
C ASP A 269 19.33 26.19 12.49
N LYS A 270 20.15 26.48 11.47
CA LYS A 270 20.40 25.58 10.34
C LYS A 270 21.36 24.44 10.69
N ASN A 271 22.13 24.58 11.77
CA ASN A 271 23.02 23.50 12.24
C ASN A 271 22.25 22.27 12.71
N VAL A 272 20.92 22.37 12.85
CA VAL A 272 20.01 21.27 13.12
C VAL A 272 20.25 20.04 12.24
N THR A 273 20.61 20.24 10.97
CA THR A 273 20.87 19.14 10.05
C THR A 273 22.17 18.42 10.33
N ASN A 274 23.10 18.98 11.11
CA ASN A 274 24.35 18.31 11.49
C ASN A 274 24.10 17.00 12.25
N LEU A 275 23.08 16.95 13.11
CA LEU A 275 22.70 15.72 13.82
C LEU A 275 22.33 14.62 12.83
N CYS A 276 21.54 14.95 11.82
CA CYS A 276 21.12 14.02 10.77
C CYS A 276 22.31 13.66 9.87
N ALA A 277 23.12 14.65 9.50
CA ALA A 277 24.30 14.49 8.66
C ALA A 277 25.34 13.56 9.28
N GLY A 278 25.43 13.50 10.62
CA GLY A 278 26.34 12.59 11.31
C GLY A 278 26.12 11.11 11.01
N CYS A 279 24.89 10.74 10.65
CA CYS A 279 24.57 9.36 10.27
C CYS A 279 24.24 9.21 8.80
N HIS A 280 23.66 10.20 8.12
CA HIS A 280 23.11 10.05 6.77
C HIS A 280 23.96 10.67 5.66
N THR A 281 24.91 11.53 6.03
CA THR A 281 25.85 12.14 5.08
C THR A 281 27.12 12.58 5.83
N PRO A 282 27.91 11.63 6.38
CA PRO A 282 29.02 11.95 7.27
C PRO A 282 30.13 12.73 6.56
N ALA A 283 30.33 12.50 5.25
CA ALA A 283 31.29 13.27 4.46
C ALA A 283 30.97 14.78 4.50
N LEU A 284 29.70 15.18 4.28
CA LEU A 284 29.27 16.58 4.45
C LEU A 284 29.43 17.07 5.87
N LEU A 285 29.11 16.26 6.89
CA LEU A 285 29.28 16.68 8.27
C LEU A 285 30.75 17.00 8.57
N PHE A 286 31.64 16.04 8.31
CA PHE A 286 33.05 16.15 8.64
C PHE A 286 33.78 17.16 7.77
N SER A 287 33.30 17.49 6.57
CA SER A 287 33.82 18.60 5.77
C SER A 287 33.32 19.97 6.25
N GLY A 288 32.50 20.03 7.31
CA GLY A 288 31.94 21.26 7.86
C GLY A 288 30.76 21.83 7.05
N LYS A 289 30.15 21.03 6.17
CA LYS A 289 29.05 21.43 5.27
C LYS A 289 27.70 20.82 5.62
N GLY A 290 27.56 20.16 6.78
CA GLY A 290 26.32 19.49 7.19
C GLY A 290 25.10 20.41 7.35
N ALA A 291 25.33 21.72 7.48
CA ALA A 291 24.30 22.76 7.58
C ALA A 291 24.04 23.52 6.27
N GLU A 292 24.83 23.27 5.23
CA GLU A 292 24.70 23.95 3.94
C GLU A 292 23.42 23.52 3.21
N PRO A 293 22.79 24.41 2.43
CA PRO A 293 21.61 24.07 1.64
C PRO A 293 21.87 22.87 0.75
N VAL A 294 20.91 21.93 0.67
CA VAL A 294 21.02 20.71 -0.15
C VAL A 294 21.43 21.05 -1.59
N GLN A 295 20.86 22.10 -2.17
CA GLN A 295 21.16 22.55 -3.54
C GLN A 295 22.60 23.06 -3.73
N ALA A 296 23.26 23.51 -2.67
CA ALA A 296 24.64 24.00 -2.71
C ALA A 296 25.68 22.89 -2.60
N VAL A 297 25.30 21.73 -2.02
CA VAL A 297 26.20 20.60 -1.78
C VAL A 297 25.92 19.39 -2.68
N ALA A 298 24.74 19.32 -3.30
CA ALA A 298 24.45 18.32 -4.31
C ALA A 298 25.44 18.42 -5.49
N GLY A 299 26.05 17.30 -5.88
CA GLY A 299 27.05 17.24 -6.94
C GLY A 299 28.47 17.66 -6.50
N THR A 300 28.68 17.96 -5.23
CA THR A 300 30.03 18.08 -4.66
C THR A 300 30.56 16.69 -4.27
N PRO A 301 31.89 16.45 -4.28
CA PRO A 301 32.43 15.14 -3.89
C PRO A 301 31.91 14.63 -2.54
N GLU A 302 31.86 15.50 -1.55
CA GLU A 302 31.40 15.17 -0.20
C GLU A 302 29.88 15.01 -0.08
N GLY A 303 29.10 15.68 -0.95
CA GLY A 303 27.65 15.49 -1.04
C GLY A 303 27.27 14.20 -1.77
N ASP A 304 28.14 13.73 -2.65
CA ASP A 304 27.90 12.54 -3.47
C ASP A 304 28.44 11.25 -2.84
N THR A 305 29.02 11.33 -1.64
CA THR A 305 29.66 10.21 -0.95
C THR A 305 28.77 9.66 0.17
N GLY A 306 28.38 8.39 0.02
CA GLY A 306 27.70 7.61 1.07
C GLY A 306 28.63 7.19 2.23
N ILE A 307 28.07 6.42 3.15
CA ILE A 307 28.67 5.95 4.42
C ILE A 307 29.45 4.66 4.22
#